data_AF-A0A5Q0H407-F1
#
_entry.id   AF-A0A5Q0H407-F1
#
_cell.length_a   1.000
_cell.length_b   1.000
_cell.length_c   1.000
_cell.angle_alpha   90.00
_cell.angle_beta   90.00
_cell.angle_gamma   90.00
#
_symmetry.space_group_name_H-M   'P 1'
#
loop_
_entity.id
_entity.type
_entity.pdbx_description
1 polymer ?
#
loop_
_entity_poly.entity_id
_entity_poly.type
_entity_poly.pdbx_seq_one_letter_code
_entity_poly.pdbx_strand_id
1 'polypeptide(L)'
;MTTRTAPGHDSTTDLPGSEVNTATNVLFSHGFGKVFTSVGASFDSMQWAEEEIETARRRHPAHADRIHHSFLLLSANPDLTRLADSETVYRAHCRELLDRVAAGADTRPGTAAEVCCALLHTSLLTPLTSAATGLCLRMWQAAGLPEIPGFAEAGRHHEALEGSLIDEHERLARRKLTVPGRRLGAIRCSGRHNNQDVDCVYAPTGRLAIEL
;
A
#
# COMPACT_ATOMS: atom_id res chain seq x y z
N MET A 1 -24.00 -62.96 -16.56
CA MET A 1 -23.28 -64.09 -15.92
C MET A 1 -21.84 -64.05 -16.40
N THR A 2 -20.85 -64.18 -15.49
CA THR A 2 -19.42 -64.54 -15.71
C THR A 2 -18.69 -63.93 -16.93
N THR A 3 -17.55 -63.25 -16.77
CA THR A 3 -16.29 -63.89 -16.32
C THR A 3 -15.35 -62.96 -15.53
N ARG A 4 -14.31 -63.57 -14.94
CA ARG A 4 -13.34 -63.03 -13.98
C ARG A 4 -11.94 -63.06 -14.59
N THR A 5 -11.21 -61.93 -14.62
CA THR A 5 -9.74 -61.96 -14.79
C THR A 5 -9.02 -60.80 -14.11
N ALA A 6 -8.02 -61.18 -13.31
CA ALA A 6 -6.82 -60.44 -12.88
C ALA A 6 -5.70 -61.52 -12.79
N PRO A 7 -4.41 -61.21 -12.57
CA PRO A 7 -3.74 -59.90 -12.46
C PRO A 7 -2.57 -59.76 -13.47
N GLY A 8 -1.75 -58.71 -13.33
CA GLY A 8 -0.47 -58.57 -14.04
C GLY A 8 0.48 -57.64 -13.28
N HIS A 9 1.73 -58.07 -13.06
CA HIS A 9 2.73 -57.41 -12.22
C HIS A 9 4.08 -57.46 -12.91
N ASP A 10 4.65 -56.31 -13.26
CA ASP A 10 6.08 -56.04 -13.46
C ASP A 10 6.23 -54.57 -13.92
N SER A 11 7.34 -53.85 -13.78
CA SER A 11 8.54 -53.83 -12.92
C SER A 11 9.55 -52.93 -13.65
N THR A 12 10.17 -52.00 -12.92
CA THR A 12 11.48 -51.36 -13.21
C THR A 12 11.74 -50.65 -14.55
N THR A 13 11.91 -49.32 -14.46
CA THR A 13 13.08 -48.64 -15.07
C THR A 13 13.55 -47.45 -14.23
N ASP A 14 14.77 -47.58 -13.70
CA ASP A 14 15.63 -46.56 -13.09
C ASP A 14 16.15 -45.53 -14.13
N LEU A 15 16.68 -44.34 -13.85
CA LEU A 15 16.89 -43.41 -12.70
C LEU A 15 17.43 -42.08 -13.33
N PRO A 16 17.92 -41.03 -12.63
CA PRO A 16 17.66 -40.44 -11.29
C PRO A 16 17.30 -38.92 -11.38
N GLY A 17 17.01 -38.24 -10.25
CA GLY A 17 17.12 -36.76 -10.20
C GLY A 17 16.35 -36.00 -9.11
N SER A 18 17.10 -35.25 -8.28
CA SER A 18 16.63 -34.16 -7.38
C SER A 18 15.78 -34.49 -6.14
N GLU A 19 16.41 -35.17 -5.17
CA GLU A 19 16.10 -34.98 -3.75
C GLU A 19 16.47 -33.55 -3.27
N VAL A 20 15.77 -32.49 -3.72
CA VAL A 20 16.01 -31.12 -3.21
C VAL A 20 14.72 -30.28 -3.16
N ASN A 21 13.77 -30.59 -2.26
CA ASN A 21 12.93 -29.53 -1.66
C ASN A 21 12.15 -29.86 -0.36
N THR A 22 12.48 -30.91 0.39
CA THR A 22 11.76 -31.29 1.63
C THR A 22 12.43 -30.74 2.91
N ALA A 23 13.16 -29.62 2.83
CA ALA A 23 14.00 -29.15 3.95
C ALA A 23 14.10 -27.62 4.12
N THR A 24 13.19 -26.81 3.56
CA THR A 24 13.26 -25.34 3.63
C THR A 24 12.01 -24.67 4.23
N ASN A 25 11.14 -25.44 4.90
CA ASN A 25 9.84 -24.96 5.37
C ASN A 25 9.73 -24.72 6.89
N VAL A 26 10.86 -24.69 7.61
CA VAL A 26 10.89 -24.44 9.08
C VAL A 26 12.12 -23.60 9.47
N LEU A 27 12.10 -22.26 9.25
CA LEU A 27 12.91 -21.30 10.05
C LEU A 27 12.62 -19.79 9.85
N PHE A 28 11.40 -19.36 9.50
CA PHE A 28 11.00 -17.93 9.52
C PHE A 28 9.54 -17.68 9.98
N SER A 29 9.03 -18.45 10.95
CA SER A 29 7.59 -18.52 11.26
C SER A 29 7.02 -17.51 12.27
N HIS A 30 7.78 -16.52 12.79
CA HIS A 30 7.34 -15.68 13.92
C HIS A 30 7.63 -14.17 13.79
N GLY A 31 7.46 -13.56 12.60
CA GLY A 31 7.67 -12.10 12.48
C GLY A 31 7.22 -11.36 11.21
N PHE A 32 6.67 -12.05 10.20
CA PHE A 32 6.31 -11.43 8.89
C PHE A 32 4.89 -11.78 8.40
N GLY A 33 4.09 -12.45 9.25
CA GLY A 33 2.89 -13.17 8.86
C GLY A 33 1.64 -12.32 8.63
N LYS A 34 1.60 -11.56 7.52
CA LYS A 34 0.40 -11.23 6.69
C LYS A 34 0.72 -10.29 5.51
N VAL A 35 1.98 -10.23 5.08
CA VAL A 35 2.50 -9.21 4.16
C VAL A 35 2.67 -9.82 2.76
N PHE A 36 1.92 -9.29 1.78
CA PHE A 36 1.86 -9.65 0.35
C PHE A 36 1.39 -11.08 -0.02
N THR A 37 0.14 -11.20 -0.46
CA THR A 37 -0.39 -12.39 -1.15
C THR A 37 -0.89 -12.08 -2.58
N SER A 38 0.04 -11.71 -3.47
CA SER A 38 -0.04 -11.95 -4.92
C SER A 38 1.30 -11.61 -5.56
N VAL A 39 2.06 -12.60 -6.02
CA VAL A 39 3.50 -12.44 -6.33
C VAL A 39 3.76 -11.47 -7.51
N GLY A 40 2.80 -11.26 -8.42
CA GLY A 40 2.92 -10.28 -9.52
C GLY A 40 2.73 -8.84 -9.04
N ALA A 41 1.49 -8.47 -8.68
CA ALA A 41 1.11 -7.11 -8.29
C ALA A 41 1.89 -6.54 -7.08
N SER A 42 2.53 -7.41 -6.29
CA SER A 42 3.37 -6.99 -5.16
C SER A 42 4.67 -6.31 -5.60
N PHE A 43 5.29 -6.69 -6.73
CA PHE A 43 6.54 -6.07 -7.17
C PHE A 43 6.32 -4.69 -7.81
N ASP A 44 5.29 -4.55 -8.64
CA ASP A 44 4.94 -3.26 -9.26
C ASP A 44 4.63 -2.20 -8.18
N SER A 45 3.87 -2.58 -7.14
CA SER A 45 3.59 -1.74 -5.98
C SER A 45 4.86 -1.29 -5.24
N MET A 46 5.88 -2.15 -5.12
CA MET A 46 7.16 -1.77 -4.48
C MET A 46 7.90 -0.73 -5.32
N GLN A 47 7.98 -0.91 -6.64
CA GLN A 47 8.61 0.06 -7.54
C GLN A 47 7.89 1.42 -7.47
N TRP A 48 6.55 1.43 -7.55
CA TRP A 48 5.77 2.66 -7.46
C TRP A 48 5.97 3.38 -6.11
N ALA A 49 6.10 2.62 -5.01
CA ALA A 49 6.38 3.17 -3.68
C ALA A 49 7.79 3.80 -3.59
N GLU A 50 8.82 3.18 -4.17
CA GLU A 50 10.18 3.73 -4.21
C GLU A 50 10.25 5.02 -5.06
N GLU A 51 9.58 5.05 -6.20
CA GLU A 51 9.48 6.24 -7.07
C GLU A 51 8.72 7.40 -6.41
N GLU A 52 7.66 7.11 -5.64
CA GLU A 52 6.93 8.12 -4.88
C GLU A 52 7.73 8.62 -3.67
N ILE A 53 8.53 7.76 -3.01
CA ILE A 53 9.51 8.19 -2.01
C ILE A 53 10.50 9.18 -2.62
N GLU A 54 11.10 8.85 -3.75
CA GLU A 54 12.07 9.72 -4.41
C GLU A 54 11.44 11.04 -4.87
N THR A 55 10.21 10.99 -5.41
CA THR A 55 9.43 12.18 -5.77
C THR A 55 9.12 13.04 -4.54
N ALA A 56 8.73 12.43 -3.42
CA ALA A 56 8.48 13.16 -2.17
C ALA A 56 9.75 13.74 -1.54
N ARG A 57 10.92 13.07 -1.63
CA ARG A 57 12.22 13.59 -1.20
C ARG A 57 12.58 14.88 -1.94
N ARG A 58 12.32 14.94 -3.25
CA ARG A 58 12.53 16.14 -4.08
C ARG A 58 11.56 17.27 -3.74
N ARG A 59 10.29 16.95 -3.43
CA ARG A 59 9.29 17.95 -3.00
C ARG A 59 9.56 18.50 -1.59
N HIS A 60 10.11 17.68 -0.70
CA HIS A 60 10.31 18.00 0.72
C HIS A 60 11.77 17.75 1.16
N PRO A 61 12.76 18.48 0.63
CA PRO A 61 14.18 18.20 0.85
C PRO A 61 14.59 18.26 2.33
N ALA A 62 13.99 19.16 3.12
CA ALA A 62 14.22 19.25 4.57
C ALA A 62 13.76 18.02 5.38
N HIS A 63 13.02 17.09 4.76
CA HIS A 63 12.49 15.88 5.38
C HIS A 63 12.87 14.60 4.60
N ALA A 64 13.81 14.70 3.65
CA ALA A 64 14.14 13.63 2.71
C ALA A 64 14.54 12.30 3.40
N ASP A 65 15.30 12.34 4.50
CA ASP A 65 15.69 11.13 5.25
C ASP A 65 14.48 10.46 5.93
N ARG A 66 13.60 11.26 6.52
CA ARG A 66 12.38 10.77 7.18
C ARG A 66 11.44 10.13 6.16
N ILE A 67 11.35 10.73 4.98
CA ILE A 67 10.57 10.23 3.84
C ILE A 67 11.18 8.94 3.29
N HIS A 68 12.50 8.85 3.13
CA HIS A 68 13.18 7.62 2.72
C HIS A 68 12.86 6.44 3.65
N HIS A 69 12.88 6.67 4.97
CA HIS A 69 12.56 5.64 5.96
C HIS A 69 11.07 5.33 6.13
N SER A 70 10.18 5.87 5.29
CA SER A 70 8.73 5.71 5.41
C SER A 70 8.10 4.61 4.54
N PHE A 71 8.90 3.81 3.81
CA PHE A 71 8.41 2.76 2.90
C PHE A 71 7.35 1.82 3.52
N LEU A 72 7.57 1.35 4.76
CA LEU A 72 6.63 0.44 5.44
C LEU A 72 5.26 1.07 5.75
N LEU A 73 5.09 2.39 5.64
CA LEU A 73 3.81 3.07 5.80
C LEU A 73 2.94 2.96 4.53
N LEU A 74 3.57 2.78 3.37
CA LEU A 74 2.95 2.82 2.04
C LEU A 74 2.18 1.54 1.69
N SER A 75 2.15 0.57 2.61
CA SER A 75 1.26 -0.59 2.52
C SER A 75 -0.20 -0.14 2.50
N ALA A 76 -0.90 -0.49 1.42
CA ALA A 76 -2.34 -0.35 1.30
C ALA A 76 -3.08 -0.98 2.49
N ASN A 77 -4.28 -0.50 2.81
CA ASN A 77 -5.17 -1.24 3.69
C ASN A 77 -5.52 -2.59 3.02
N PRO A 78 -5.26 -3.76 3.65
CA PRO A 78 -5.49 -5.06 3.03
C PRO A 78 -6.95 -5.34 2.68
N ASP A 79 -7.90 -4.64 3.32
CA ASP A 79 -9.33 -4.76 3.02
C ASP A 79 -9.74 -4.05 1.71
N LEU A 80 -8.81 -3.30 1.08
CA LEU A 80 -9.05 -2.50 -0.13
C LEU A 80 -8.18 -3.00 -1.31
N THR A 81 -8.42 -4.23 -1.77
CA THR A 81 -7.68 -4.87 -2.88
C THR A 81 -7.54 -3.98 -4.13
N ARG A 82 -8.62 -3.31 -4.54
CA ARG A 82 -8.64 -2.36 -5.66
C ARG A 82 -7.63 -1.20 -5.56
N LEU A 83 -7.14 -0.88 -4.36
CA LEU A 83 -6.11 0.14 -4.16
C LEU A 83 -4.75 -0.35 -4.70
N ALA A 84 -4.45 -1.65 -4.56
CA ALA A 84 -3.21 -2.26 -5.04
C ALA A 84 -3.26 -2.58 -6.54
N ASP A 85 -4.44 -2.87 -7.09
CA ASP A 85 -4.62 -3.21 -8.51
C ASP A 85 -4.52 -1.99 -9.46
N SER A 86 -4.41 -0.76 -8.94
CA SER A 86 -4.41 0.47 -9.74
C SER A 86 -3.28 1.42 -9.37
N GLU A 87 -2.27 1.52 -10.24
CA GLU A 87 -1.10 2.39 -10.10
C GLU A 87 -1.48 3.83 -9.69
N THR A 88 -2.37 4.48 -10.43
CA THR A 88 -2.77 5.87 -10.19
C THR A 88 -3.34 6.09 -8.79
N VAL A 89 -4.13 5.12 -8.31
CA VAL A 89 -4.76 5.15 -6.99
C VAL A 89 -3.76 4.83 -5.88
N TYR A 90 -2.88 3.84 -6.11
CA TYR A 90 -1.80 3.50 -5.20
C TYR A 90 -0.80 4.66 -5.02
N ARG A 91 -0.37 5.30 -6.11
CA ARG A 91 0.49 6.48 -6.08
C ARG A 91 -0.17 7.66 -5.37
N ALA A 92 -1.47 7.89 -5.56
CA ALA A 92 -2.21 8.90 -4.81
C ALA A 92 -2.23 8.63 -3.30
N HIS A 93 -2.45 7.37 -2.91
CA HIS A 93 -2.33 6.91 -1.53
C HIS A 93 -0.93 7.16 -0.95
N CYS A 94 0.13 6.80 -1.68
CA CYS A 94 1.51 7.04 -1.28
C CYS A 94 1.81 8.53 -1.09
N ARG A 95 1.44 9.39 -2.06
CA ARG A 95 1.66 10.84 -1.97
C ARG A 95 1.06 11.45 -0.71
N GLU A 96 -0.20 11.13 -0.39
CA GLU A 96 -0.86 11.67 0.80
C GLU A 96 -0.17 11.21 2.10
N LEU A 97 0.29 9.95 2.17
CA LEU A 97 1.04 9.46 3.34
C LEU A 97 2.42 10.13 3.47
N LEU A 98 3.15 10.31 2.38
CA LEU A 98 4.46 10.95 2.38
C LEU A 98 4.37 12.45 2.69
N ASP A 99 3.30 13.13 2.25
CA ASP A 99 3.03 14.53 2.61
C ASP A 99 2.66 14.66 4.10
N ARG A 100 1.90 13.71 4.66
CA ARG A 100 1.69 13.64 6.12
C ARG A 100 2.98 13.38 6.88
N VAL A 101 3.88 12.51 6.39
CA VAL A 101 5.20 12.28 7.00
C VAL A 101 6.03 13.57 7.02
N ALA A 102 6.09 14.29 5.90
CA ALA A 102 6.78 15.57 5.78
C ALA A 102 6.23 16.59 6.79
N ALA A 103 4.90 16.75 6.83
CA ALA A 103 4.21 17.64 7.78
C ALA A 103 4.24 17.17 9.24
N GLY A 104 4.76 15.97 9.53
CA GLY A 104 4.72 15.35 10.87
C GLY A 104 3.32 14.97 11.37
N ALA A 105 2.35 14.88 10.47
CA ALA A 105 0.96 14.55 10.76
C ALA A 105 0.75 13.04 11.02
N ASP A 106 -0.44 12.70 11.54
CA ASP A 106 -0.82 11.31 11.80
C ASP A 106 -1.05 10.52 10.50
N THR A 107 -0.27 9.47 10.30
CA THR A 107 -0.34 8.59 9.12
C THR A 107 -1.40 7.49 9.24
N ARG A 108 -2.00 7.27 10.42
CA ARG A 108 -2.98 6.20 10.65
C ARG A 108 -4.35 6.38 9.98
N PRO A 109 -4.99 7.57 9.95
CA PRO A 109 -6.32 7.73 9.38
C PRO A 109 -6.34 7.41 7.89
N GLY A 110 -7.47 6.95 7.37
CA GLY A 110 -7.62 6.67 5.93
C GLY A 110 -7.21 7.85 5.04
N THR A 111 -6.53 7.56 3.94
CA THR A 111 -6.25 8.49 2.83
C THR A 111 -7.52 8.74 2.01
N ALA A 112 -7.53 9.82 1.23
CA ALA A 112 -8.61 10.14 0.30
C ALA A 112 -8.78 9.02 -0.74
N ALA A 113 -7.67 8.46 -1.24
CA ALA A 113 -7.69 7.28 -2.12
C ALA A 113 -8.39 6.07 -1.47
N GLU A 114 -8.06 5.74 -0.21
CA GLU A 114 -8.71 4.65 0.53
C GLU A 114 -10.21 4.92 0.79
N VAL A 115 -10.59 6.16 1.14
CA VAL A 115 -12.01 6.54 1.31
C VAL A 115 -12.77 6.43 -0.02
N CYS A 116 -12.17 6.89 -1.12
CA CYS A 116 -12.76 6.79 -2.45
C CYS A 116 -12.98 5.32 -2.86
N CYS A 117 -11.98 4.45 -2.65
CA CYS A 117 -12.13 3.01 -2.90
C CYS A 117 -13.22 2.37 -2.05
N ALA A 118 -13.33 2.72 -0.76
CA ALA A 118 -14.38 2.19 0.11
C ALA A 118 -15.79 2.62 -0.36
N LEU A 119 -15.97 3.87 -0.79
CA LEU A 119 -17.24 4.38 -1.33
C LEU A 119 -17.58 3.75 -2.68
N LEU A 120 -16.62 3.64 -3.60
CA LEU A 120 -16.79 2.98 -4.91
C LEU A 120 -16.98 1.46 -4.82
N HIS A 121 -16.56 0.83 -3.72
CA HIS A 121 -16.91 -0.55 -3.41
C HIS A 121 -18.35 -0.64 -2.87
N THR A 122 -18.71 0.28 -1.96
CA THR A 122 -20.06 0.36 -1.37
C THR A 122 -21.13 0.61 -2.44
N SER A 123 -20.84 1.45 -3.44
CA SER A 123 -21.76 1.80 -4.53
C SER A 123 -22.13 0.63 -5.45
N LEU A 124 -21.39 -0.48 -5.39
CA LEU A 124 -21.73 -1.73 -6.12
C LEU A 124 -22.79 -2.56 -5.39
N LEU A 125 -22.92 -2.36 -4.08
CA LEU A 125 -23.83 -3.12 -3.21
C LEU A 125 -25.15 -2.36 -2.98
N THR A 126 -25.08 -1.03 -2.91
CA THR A 126 -26.23 -0.15 -2.70
C THR A 126 -25.95 1.24 -3.31
N PRO A 127 -26.95 1.95 -3.86
CA PRO A 127 -26.78 3.34 -4.24
C PRO A 127 -26.27 4.19 -3.07
N LEU A 128 -25.35 5.11 -3.35
CA LEU A 128 -24.86 6.09 -2.37
C LEU A 128 -25.91 7.17 -2.11
N THR A 129 -25.93 7.73 -0.90
CA THR A 129 -26.68 8.95 -0.59
C THR A 129 -26.05 10.18 -1.27
N SER A 130 -26.79 11.29 -1.40
CA SER A 130 -26.26 12.55 -1.96
C SER A 130 -24.95 12.98 -1.29
N ALA A 131 -24.90 12.99 0.05
CA ALA A 131 -23.68 13.33 0.80
C ALA A 131 -22.55 12.30 0.62
N ALA A 132 -22.84 11.00 0.50
CA ALA A 132 -21.81 9.99 0.24
C ALA A 132 -21.24 10.09 -1.20
N THR A 133 -22.06 10.47 -2.18
CA THR A 133 -21.61 10.82 -3.53
C THR A 133 -20.74 12.07 -3.51
N GLY A 134 -21.16 13.13 -2.80
CA GLY A 134 -20.37 14.34 -2.57
C GLY A 134 -19.00 14.03 -1.96
N LEU A 135 -18.96 13.21 -0.92
CA LEU A 135 -17.70 12.74 -0.32
C LEU A 135 -16.82 11.98 -1.33
N CYS A 136 -17.42 11.11 -2.17
CA CYS A 136 -16.66 10.38 -3.17
C CYS A 136 -15.99 11.33 -4.18
N LEU A 137 -16.69 12.37 -4.63
CA LEU A 137 -16.17 13.40 -5.53
C LEU A 137 -15.08 14.25 -4.84
N ARG A 138 -15.30 14.67 -3.59
CA ARG A 138 -14.30 15.40 -2.78
C ARG A 138 -13.02 14.58 -2.63
N MET A 139 -13.13 13.29 -2.30
CA MET A 139 -11.98 12.41 -2.09
C MET A 139 -11.26 12.06 -3.40
N TRP A 140 -11.99 11.94 -4.52
CA TRP A 140 -11.39 11.80 -5.86
C TRP A 140 -10.51 13.00 -6.20
N GLN A 141 -11.02 14.22 -5.99
CA GLN A 141 -10.27 15.46 -6.20
C GLN A 141 -9.10 15.61 -5.22
N ALA A 142 -9.30 15.33 -3.93
CA ALA A 142 -8.27 15.44 -2.90
C ALA A 142 -7.11 14.44 -3.08
N ALA A 143 -7.39 13.26 -3.63
CA ALA A 143 -6.37 12.29 -4.04
C ALA A 143 -5.60 12.71 -5.32
N GLY A 144 -6.07 13.73 -6.05
CA GLY A 144 -5.50 14.13 -7.33
C GLY A 144 -5.64 13.06 -8.40
N LEU A 145 -6.77 12.35 -8.42
CA LEU A 145 -7.10 11.37 -9.46
C LEU A 145 -7.50 12.09 -10.77
N PRO A 146 -7.41 11.43 -11.94
CA PRO A 146 -7.68 12.05 -13.24
C PRO A 146 -9.07 12.71 -13.30
N GLU A 147 -9.15 13.89 -13.91
CA GLU A 147 -10.43 14.60 -14.03
C GLU A 147 -11.40 13.83 -14.95
N ILE A 148 -12.64 13.69 -14.48
CA ILE A 148 -13.75 13.14 -15.24
C ILE A 148 -14.69 14.31 -15.60
N PRO A 149 -15.06 14.52 -16.88
CA PRO A 149 -15.94 15.61 -17.27
C PRO A 149 -17.23 15.67 -16.44
N GLY A 150 -17.52 16.84 -15.89
CA GLY A 150 -18.68 17.09 -15.02
C GLY A 150 -18.49 16.78 -13.53
N PHE A 151 -17.46 16.00 -13.12
CA PHE A 151 -17.24 15.69 -11.70
C PHE A 151 -17.00 16.94 -10.85
N ALA A 152 -16.21 17.89 -11.34
CA ALA A 152 -15.92 19.13 -10.62
C ALA A 152 -17.18 20.01 -10.42
N GLU A 153 -18.14 19.96 -11.34
CA GLU A 153 -19.40 20.70 -11.23
C GLU A 153 -20.39 19.99 -10.29
N ALA A 154 -20.57 18.68 -10.45
CA ALA A 154 -21.37 17.86 -9.54
C ALA A 154 -20.84 17.96 -8.10
N GLY A 155 -19.52 17.95 -7.91
CA GLY A 155 -18.87 18.14 -6.62
C GLY A 155 -19.28 19.45 -5.96
N ARG A 156 -19.17 20.59 -6.66
CA ARG A 156 -19.62 21.90 -6.15
C ARG A 156 -21.09 21.91 -5.75
N HIS A 157 -21.95 21.22 -6.49
CA HIS A 157 -23.38 21.13 -6.17
C HIS A 157 -23.63 20.33 -4.87
N HIS A 158 -22.98 19.18 -4.70
CA HIS A 158 -23.08 18.39 -3.47
C HIS A 158 -22.50 19.14 -2.26
N GLU A 159 -21.35 19.81 -2.40
CA GLU A 159 -20.75 20.62 -1.33
C GLU A 159 -21.67 21.77 -0.89
N ALA A 160 -22.32 22.45 -1.85
CA ALA A 160 -23.23 23.56 -1.56
C ALA A 160 -24.52 23.14 -0.82
N LEU A 161 -24.97 21.89 -1.00
CA LEU A 161 -26.17 21.36 -0.35
C LEU A 161 -25.88 20.61 0.96
N GLU A 162 -24.80 19.82 0.99
CA GLU A 162 -24.57 18.77 1.99
C GLU A 162 -23.20 18.91 2.70
N GLY A 163 -22.43 19.97 2.46
CA GLY A 163 -21.03 20.11 2.90
C GLY A 163 -20.76 19.71 4.36
N SER A 164 -21.59 20.14 5.31
CA SER A 164 -21.44 19.77 6.73
C SER A 164 -21.70 18.29 7.02
N LEU A 165 -22.56 17.62 6.24
CA LEU A 165 -22.80 16.18 6.33
C LEU A 165 -21.66 15.40 5.63
N ILE A 166 -21.12 15.95 4.53
CA ILE A 166 -19.91 15.44 3.87
C ILE A 166 -18.71 15.48 4.82
N ASP A 167 -18.51 16.56 5.59
CA ASP A 167 -17.46 16.68 6.61
C ASP A 167 -17.57 15.59 7.69
N GLU A 168 -18.77 15.35 8.20
CA GLU A 168 -19.00 14.27 9.17
C GLU A 168 -18.77 12.89 8.54
N HIS A 169 -19.21 12.67 7.31
CA HIS A 169 -18.94 11.44 6.57
C HIS A 169 -17.43 11.23 6.33
N GLU A 170 -16.67 12.28 6.03
CA GLU A 170 -15.21 12.20 5.88
C GLU A 170 -14.54 11.81 7.19
N ARG A 171 -14.89 12.51 8.28
CA ARG A 171 -14.41 12.22 9.64
C ARG A 171 -14.76 10.81 10.11
N LEU A 172 -15.93 10.29 9.70
CA LEU A 172 -16.36 8.92 9.96
C LEU A 172 -15.56 7.91 9.12
N ALA A 173 -15.41 8.15 7.82
CA ALA A 173 -14.74 7.25 6.88
C ALA A 173 -13.24 7.13 7.19
N ARG A 174 -12.53 8.24 7.34
CA ARG A 174 -11.10 8.25 7.70
C ARG A 174 -10.84 7.57 9.05
N ARG A 175 -11.77 7.72 10.01
CA ARG A 175 -11.71 7.03 11.31
C ARG A 175 -11.94 5.52 11.16
N LYS A 176 -12.96 5.09 10.41
CA LYS A 176 -13.23 3.65 10.17
C LYS A 176 -12.12 2.96 9.38
N LEU A 177 -11.47 3.66 8.46
CA LEU A 177 -10.33 3.19 7.68
C LEU A 177 -8.97 3.41 8.36
N THR A 178 -8.96 3.68 9.67
CA THR A 178 -7.70 3.87 10.42
C THR A 178 -6.91 2.57 10.48
N VAL A 179 -5.65 2.60 10.05
CA VAL A 179 -4.70 1.48 10.18
C VAL A 179 -3.83 1.74 11.42
N PRO A 180 -4.05 1.08 12.58
CA PRO A 180 -3.42 1.49 13.85
C PRO A 180 -1.89 1.40 13.85
N GLY A 181 -1.34 0.43 13.12
CA GLY A 181 0.09 0.19 12.95
C GLY A 181 0.78 1.07 11.91
N ARG A 182 0.03 1.86 11.10
CA ARG A 182 0.60 2.78 10.10
C ARG A 182 1.12 4.02 10.83
N ARG A 183 2.27 3.88 11.49
CA ARG A 183 3.01 4.91 12.23
C ARG A 183 4.49 4.77 11.92
N LEU A 184 5.19 5.88 11.70
CA LEU A 184 6.64 5.87 11.62
C LEU A 184 7.22 5.55 13.01
N GLY A 185 7.87 4.41 13.14
CA GLY A 185 8.53 3.98 14.38
C GLY A 185 9.87 4.68 14.60
N ALA A 186 10.65 4.18 15.57
CA ALA A 186 12.04 4.62 15.74
C ALA A 186 12.86 4.23 14.50
N ILE A 187 13.35 5.25 13.77
CA ILE A 187 14.19 5.05 12.59
C ILE A 187 15.56 4.55 13.03
N ARG A 188 16.05 3.48 12.39
CA ARG A 188 17.41 2.98 12.52
C ARG A 188 18.04 3.01 11.13
N CYS A 189 18.91 3.99 10.87
CA CYS A 189 19.64 4.07 9.62
C CYS A 189 21.07 3.54 9.79
N SER A 190 21.61 2.91 8.75
CA SER A 190 23.02 2.53 8.66
C SER A 190 23.88 3.60 7.98
N GLY A 191 23.32 4.74 7.57
CA GLY A 191 24.01 5.69 6.69
C GLY A 191 24.08 5.23 5.23
N ARG A 192 23.29 4.21 4.84
CA ARG A 192 23.14 3.78 3.45
C ARG A 192 21.68 3.80 3.03
N HIS A 193 21.39 4.49 1.92
CA HIS A 193 20.10 4.50 1.23
C HIS A 193 20.31 3.85 -0.14
N ASN A 194 19.53 2.83 -0.49
CA ASN A 194 19.60 2.13 -1.79
C ASN A 194 21.04 1.71 -2.19
N ASN A 195 21.79 1.14 -1.24
CA ASN A 195 23.21 0.76 -1.35
C ASN A 195 24.22 1.92 -1.56
N GLN A 196 23.79 3.18 -1.62
CA GLN A 196 24.67 4.35 -1.64
C GLN A 196 24.91 4.86 -0.22
N ASP A 197 26.14 5.23 0.12
CA ASP A 197 26.44 5.92 1.38
C ASP A 197 25.91 7.35 1.33
N VAL A 198 25.27 7.79 2.40
CA VAL A 198 24.61 9.10 2.52
C VAL A 198 24.78 9.68 3.92
N ASP A 199 24.86 11.00 4.01
CA ASP A 199 24.80 11.71 5.29
C ASP A 199 23.33 11.82 5.76
N CYS A 200 22.81 10.71 6.30
CA CYS A 200 21.46 10.62 6.83
C CYS A 200 21.43 11.03 8.31
N VAL A 201 20.53 11.94 8.69
CA VAL A 201 20.38 12.45 10.07
C VAL A 201 20.04 11.38 11.12
N TYR A 202 19.65 10.18 10.68
CA TYR A 202 19.35 9.02 11.54
C TYR A 202 20.48 7.98 11.58
N ALA A 203 21.60 8.22 10.91
CA ALA A 203 22.78 7.37 10.97
C ALA A 203 23.60 7.65 12.24
N PRO A 204 24.33 6.66 12.80
CA PRO A 204 25.25 6.90 13.90
C PRO A 204 26.36 7.87 13.47
N THR A 205 26.52 8.96 14.21
CA THR A 205 27.58 9.95 13.97
C THR A 205 28.96 9.28 14.10
N GLY A 206 29.83 9.47 13.10
CA GLY A 206 31.21 8.99 13.15
C GLY A 206 31.52 7.68 12.42
N ARG A 207 30.79 7.34 11.35
CA ARG A 207 31.31 6.39 10.35
C ARG A 207 32.53 6.99 9.65
N LEU A 208 33.72 6.68 10.19
CA LEU A 208 34.96 6.76 9.43
C LEU A 208 34.81 5.91 8.18
N ALA A 209 35.07 6.49 7.01
CA ALA A 209 35.17 5.73 5.77
C ALA A 209 36.36 4.77 5.91
N ILE A 210 36.08 3.48 6.03
CA ILE A 210 37.09 2.44 5.84
C ILE A 210 37.10 2.18 4.34
N GLU A 211 38.01 2.86 3.64
CA GLU A 211 38.39 2.50 2.27
C GLU A 211 38.94 1.06 2.30
N LEU A 212 38.44 0.23 1.38
CA LEU A 212 38.89 -1.15 1.11
C LEU A 212 39.42 -1.23 -0.32
#